data_AF-A0A520DWJ2-F1
#
_entry.id   AF-A0A520DWJ2-F1
#
_cell.length_a   1.000
_cell.length_b   1.000
_cell.length_c   1.000
_cell.angle_alpha   90.00
_cell.angle_beta   90.00
_cell.angle_gamma   90.00
#
_symmetry.space_group_name_H-M   'P 1'
#
loop_
_entity.id
_entity.type
_entity.pdbx_description
1 polymer ?
#
loop_
_entity_poly.entity_id
_entity_poly.type
_entity_poly.pdbx_seq_one_letter_code
_entity_poly.pdbx_strand_id
1 'polypeptide(L)'
;MVYKKIKFKILFYSPLFFFLYSCFDCEKWTDNLEKDECELVVLQRPGIKDQFFNFKGIHPVTGESCDCVSRTSYRWWDLYKDKIEIGDTIIKRKGELIFYIHKKDTTLTFNWECK
;
A
#
# COMPACT_ATOMS: atom_id res chain seq x y z
N MET A 1 -67.52 -1.84 -28.95
CA MET A 1 -66.36 -2.35 -29.71
C MET A 1 -65.47 -1.15 -30.01
N VAL A 2 -64.21 -1.01 -29.60
CA VAL A 2 -63.21 -1.86 -28.93
C VAL A 2 -62.26 -0.92 -28.19
N TYR A 3 -62.15 -1.01 -26.85
CA TYR A 3 -61.00 -0.43 -26.15
C TYR A 3 -59.85 -1.44 -26.20
N LYS A 4 -58.81 -1.14 -26.97
CA LYS A 4 -57.63 -1.99 -27.13
C LYS A 4 -56.72 -1.78 -25.91
N LYS A 5 -56.62 -2.78 -25.03
CA LYS A 5 -55.62 -2.81 -23.94
C LYS A 5 -54.22 -2.85 -24.54
N ILE A 6 -53.44 -1.80 -24.30
CA ILE A 6 -52.01 -1.75 -24.66
C ILE A 6 -51.26 -2.62 -23.64
N LYS A 7 -50.72 -3.76 -24.08
CA LYS A 7 -49.87 -4.63 -23.27
C LYS A 7 -48.45 -4.07 -23.28
N PHE A 8 -48.03 -3.45 -22.18
CA PHE A 8 -46.65 -3.03 -21.95
C PHE A 8 -45.83 -4.28 -21.62
N LYS A 9 -45.05 -4.79 -22.59
CA LYS A 9 -44.05 -5.85 -22.33
C LYS A 9 -42.80 -5.18 -21.78
N ILE A 10 -42.66 -5.17 -20.46
CA ILE A 10 -41.40 -4.81 -19.80
C ILE A 10 -40.43 -5.97 -20.03
N LEU A 11 -39.53 -5.82 -20.99
CA LEU A 11 -38.36 -6.68 -21.13
C LEU A 11 -37.41 -6.33 -19.99
N PHE A 12 -37.45 -7.13 -18.92
CA PHE A 12 -36.47 -7.12 -17.85
C PHE A 12 -35.16 -7.67 -18.43
N TYR A 13 -34.35 -6.81 -19.06
CA TYR A 13 -32.95 -7.13 -19.35
C TYR A 13 -32.26 -7.24 -18.01
N SER A 14 -32.08 -8.49 -17.54
CA SER A 14 -31.25 -8.82 -16.39
C SER A 14 -29.87 -8.19 -16.63
N PRO A 15 -29.39 -7.27 -15.77
CA PRO A 15 -27.99 -6.93 -15.79
C PRO A 15 -27.28 -8.17 -15.27
N LEU A 16 -26.83 -9.02 -16.19
CA LEU A 16 -25.95 -10.12 -15.86
C LEU A 16 -24.71 -9.45 -15.27
N PHE A 17 -24.69 -9.50 -13.96
CA PHE A 17 -23.79 -8.83 -13.07
C PHE A 17 -22.38 -9.29 -13.46
N PHE A 18 -21.62 -8.41 -14.11
CA PHE A 18 -20.19 -8.59 -14.31
C PHE A 18 -19.52 -8.48 -12.94
N PHE A 19 -19.64 -9.52 -12.11
CA PHE A 19 -18.74 -9.75 -10.99
C PHE A 19 -17.42 -10.27 -11.57
N LEU A 20 -16.65 -9.38 -12.19
CA LEU A 20 -15.22 -9.58 -12.32
C LEU A 20 -14.64 -9.41 -10.91
N TYR A 21 -14.72 -10.46 -10.10
CA TYR A 21 -13.86 -10.60 -8.93
C TYR A 21 -12.43 -10.69 -9.48
N SER A 22 -11.76 -9.54 -9.53
CA SER A 22 -10.31 -9.49 -9.61
C SER A 22 -9.78 -10.39 -8.49
N CYS A 23 -9.22 -11.55 -8.84
CA CYS A 23 -8.53 -12.41 -7.89
C CYS A 23 -7.24 -11.71 -7.51
N PHE A 24 -7.31 -10.82 -6.51
CA PHE A 24 -6.13 -10.23 -5.90
C PHE A 24 -5.43 -11.33 -5.12
N ASP A 25 -4.29 -11.80 -5.64
CA ASP A 25 -3.46 -12.84 -5.01
C ASP A 25 -2.71 -12.23 -3.82
N CYS A 26 -3.45 -12.08 -2.75
CA CYS A 26 -3.03 -11.41 -1.54
C CYS A 26 -1.94 -12.19 -0.79
N GLU A 27 -1.99 -13.52 -0.81
CA GLU A 27 -0.96 -14.38 -0.21
C GLU A 27 0.39 -14.11 -0.85
N LYS A 28 0.44 -14.08 -2.19
CA LYS A 28 1.68 -13.76 -2.92
C LYS A 28 2.22 -12.36 -2.59
N TRP A 29 1.34 -11.38 -2.38
CA TRP A 29 1.76 -10.04 -1.94
C TRP A 29 2.31 -10.06 -0.51
N THR A 30 1.64 -10.77 0.38
CA THR A 30 2.03 -10.98 1.78
C THR A 30 3.42 -11.61 1.86
N ASP A 31 3.68 -12.66 1.08
CA ASP A 31 4.99 -13.31 0.98
C ASP A 31 6.12 -12.36 0.53
N ASN A 32 5.81 -11.43 -0.38
CA ASN A 32 6.79 -10.43 -0.82
C ASN A 32 7.03 -9.37 0.26
N LEU A 33 5.98 -8.95 0.94
CA LEU A 33 6.05 -8.01 2.05
C LEU A 33 6.86 -8.55 3.22
N GLU A 34 6.70 -9.83 3.57
CA GLU A 34 7.51 -10.47 4.62
C GLU A 34 8.99 -10.50 4.28
N LYS A 35 9.36 -10.66 3.00
CA LYS A 35 10.75 -10.73 2.58
C LYS A 35 11.46 -9.37 2.60
N ASP A 36 10.70 -8.29 2.54
CA ASP A 36 11.26 -6.94 2.53
C ASP A 36 11.73 -6.47 3.89
N GLU A 37 12.83 -5.72 3.85
CA GLU A 37 13.49 -5.13 5.00
C GLU A 37 13.86 -3.68 4.69
N CYS A 38 13.72 -2.83 5.70
CA CYS A 38 14.09 -1.43 5.65
C CYS A 38 14.29 -0.93 7.07
N GLU A 39 15.46 -0.37 7.36
CA GLU A 39 15.71 0.31 8.63
C GLU A 39 16.57 1.54 8.37
N LEU A 40 15.97 2.73 8.46
CA LEU A 40 16.66 3.98 8.16
C LEU A 40 16.17 5.15 9.00
N VAL A 41 17.09 6.04 9.37
CA VAL A 41 16.79 7.39 9.85
C VAL A 41 16.77 8.32 8.64
N VAL A 42 15.64 8.98 8.39
CA VAL A 42 15.40 9.74 7.17
C VAL A 42 16.24 11.01 7.12
N LEU A 43 17.06 11.15 6.09
CA LEU A 43 17.81 12.38 5.79
C LEU A 43 17.32 13.08 4.52
N GLN A 44 16.73 12.32 3.60
CA GLN A 44 16.20 12.85 2.34
C GLN A 44 14.88 12.16 1.98
N ARG A 45 13.89 12.99 1.66
CA ARG A 45 12.59 12.54 1.14
C ARG A 45 12.66 12.36 -0.39
N PRO A 46 11.89 11.43 -0.97
CA PRO A 46 11.71 11.35 -2.41
C PRO A 46 11.13 12.68 -2.94
N GLY A 47 11.55 13.06 -4.14
CA GLY A 47 11.04 14.25 -4.82
C GLY A 47 9.57 14.09 -5.22
N ILE A 48 8.90 15.20 -5.50
CA ILE A 48 7.46 15.21 -5.89
C ILE A 48 7.19 14.37 -7.14
N LYS A 49 8.20 14.21 -8.02
CA LYS A 49 8.11 13.44 -9.27
C LYS A 49 8.51 11.98 -9.10
N ASP A 50 9.00 11.58 -7.93
CA ASP A 50 9.43 10.21 -7.69
C ASP A 50 8.20 9.31 -7.56
N GLN A 51 8.13 8.30 -8.41
CA GLN A 51 7.01 7.36 -8.47
C GLN A 51 7.12 6.25 -7.41
N PHE A 52 8.22 6.23 -6.66
CA PHE A 52 8.57 5.14 -5.76
C PHE A 52 8.87 5.65 -4.37
N PHE A 53 8.59 4.80 -3.39
CA PHE A 53 9.07 4.94 -2.02
C PHE A 53 10.60 4.81 -2.05
N ASN A 54 11.30 5.94 -2.06
CA ASN A 54 12.76 6.04 -2.18
C ASN A 54 13.31 7.05 -1.17
N PHE A 55 13.08 6.78 0.11
CA PHE A 55 13.67 7.56 1.19
C PHE A 55 15.13 7.17 1.35
N LYS A 56 15.99 8.17 1.59
CA LYS A 56 17.42 7.96 1.83
C LYS A 56 17.81 8.48 3.20
N GLY A 57 18.80 7.83 3.78
CA GLY A 57 19.21 8.14 5.13
C GLY A 57 20.39 7.30 5.58
N ILE A 58 20.42 7.01 6.87
CA ILE A 58 21.44 6.17 7.49
C ILE A 58 20.79 5.04 8.27
N HIS A 59 21.43 3.88 8.27
CA HIS A 59 21.01 2.78 9.13
C HIS A 59 21.28 3.17 10.59
N PRO A 60 20.31 3.07 11.51
CA PRO A 60 20.44 3.60 12.87
C PRO A 60 21.53 2.91 13.70
N VAL A 61 21.80 1.62 13.41
CA VAL A 61 22.85 0.84 14.11
C VAL A 61 24.24 1.06 13.53
N THR A 62 24.41 0.97 12.21
CA THR A 62 25.75 1.02 11.57
C THR A 62 26.19 2.44 11.20
N GLY A 63 25.24 3.38 11.08
CA GLY A 63 25.49 4.73 10.60
C GLY A 63 25.80 4.82 9.10
N GLU A 64 25.77 3.69 8.38
CA GLU A 64 26.04 3.65 6.95
C GLU A 64 24.86 4.24 6.16
N SER A 65 25.19 4.94 5.06
CA SER A 65 24.18 5.45 4.15
C SER A 65 23.40 4.29 3.54
N CYS A 66 22.07 4.36 3.61
CA CYS A 66 21.17 3.39 3.01
C CYS A 66 19.97 4.09 2.37
N ASP A 67 19.30 3.37 1.47
CA ASP A 67 18.00 3.73 0.96
C ASP A 67 17.00 2.63 1.28
N CYS A 68 15.73 3.01 1.34
CA CYS A 68 14.66 2.02 1.37
C CYS A 68 13.90 2.06 0.07
N VAL A 69 14.23 1.07 -0.76
CA VAL A 69 13.61 0.82 -2.05
C VAL A 69 13.12 -0.62 -2.05
N SER A 70 11.80 -0.81 -1.94
CA SER A 70 11.22 -2.13 -2.20
C SER A 70 10.85 -2.25 -3.68
N ARG A 71 11.34 -3.29 -4.36
CA ARG A 71 10.99 -3.57 -5.76
C ARG A 71 9.59 -4.16 -5.91
N THR A 72 9.06 -4.77 -4.86
CA THR A 72 7.81 -5.54 -4.89
C THR A 72 6.69 -4.89 -4.09
N SER A 73 7.02 -4.16 -3.04
CA SER A 73 6.09 -3.67 -2.03
C SER A 73 6.06 -2.15 -1.87
N TYR A 74 6.78 -1.41 -2.72
CA TYR A 74 6.81 0.06 -2.68
C TYR A 74 5.41 0.66 -2.60
N ARG A 75 4.41 0.04 -3.26
CA ARG A 75 3.02 0.53 -3.27
C ARG A 75 2.39 0.59 -1.88
N TRP A 76 2.66 -0.37 -1.00
CA TRP A 76 2.09 -0.37 0.34
C TRP A 76 2.76 0.69 1.22
N TRP A 77 4.09 0.81 1.16
CA TRP A 77 4.83 1.83 1.92
C TRP A 77 4.49 3.25 1.43
N ASP A 78 4.28 3.43 0.12
CA ASP A 78 3.93 4.72 -0.50
C ASP A 78 2.63 5.33 0.06
N LEU A 79 1.69 4.50 0.54
CA LEU A 79 0.46 4.95 1.20
C LEU A 79 0.72 5.83 2.43
N TYR A 80 1.91 5.72 3.02
CA TYR A 80 2.27 6.40 4.27
C TYR A 80 3.39 7.44 4.08
N LYS A 81 3.83 7.71 2.85
CA LYS A 81 4.96 8.63 2.57
C LYS A 81 4.74 10.06 3.11
N ASP A 82 3.50 10.50 3.13
CA ASP A 82 3.13 11.85 3.58
C ASP A 82 3.20 11.98 5.11
N LYS A 83 3.28 10.85 5.82
CA LYS A 83 3.44 10.79 7.27
C LYS A 83 4.90 10.77 7.71
N ILE A 84 5.85 10.76 6.77
CA ILE A 84 7.28 10.62 7.04
C ILE A 84 7.97 11.97 6.83
N GLU A 85 8.74 12.39 7.84
CA GLU A 85 9.53 13.61 7.80
C GLU A 85 11.03 13.33 7.97
N ILE A 86 11.87 14.33 7.68
CA ILE A 86 13.31 14.24 7.93
C ILE A 86 13.53 14.10 9.44
N GLY A 87 14.35 13.13 9.84
CA GLY A 87 14.61 12.79 11.23
C GLY A 87 13.73 11.67 11.80
N ASP A 88 12.65 11.27 11.12
CA ASP A 88 11.88 10.08 11.50
C ASP A 88 12.70 8.81 11.21
N THR A 89 12.44 7.73 11.96
CA THR A 89 13.00 6.40 11.67
C THR A 89 11.93 5.51 11.04
N ILE A 90 12.21 5.00 9.84
CA ILE A 90 11.38 4.02 9.15
C ILE A 90 11.89 2.63 9.51
N ILE A 91 11.00 1.74 9.94
CA ILE A 91 11.33 0.34 10.22
C ILE A 91 10.33 -0.60 9.55
N LYS A 92 10.86 -1.54 8.78
CA LYS A 92 10.19 -2.74 8.28
C LYS A 92 11.15 -3.89 8.44
N ARG A 93 10.84 -4.83 9.31
CA ARG A 93 11.69 -6.00 9.54
C ARG A 93 11.30 -7.15 8.63
N LYS A 94 12.30 -7.93 8.23
CA LYS A 94 12.10 -9.18 7.53
C LYS A 94 11.30 -10.15 8.42
N GLY A 95 10.30 -10.82 7.83
CA GLY A 95 9.37 -11.72 8.51
C GLY A 95 8.22 -11.04 9.26
N GLU A 96 8.20 -9.70 9.33
CA GLU A 96 7.09 -8.96 9.93
C GLU A 96 6.18 -8.36 8.85
N LEU A 97 4.87 -8.38 9.09
CA LEU A 97 3.86 -7.70 8.24
C LEU A 97 3.47 -6.33 8.80
N ILE A 98 4.41 -5.68 9.47
CA ILE A 98 4.19 -4.40 10.16
C ILE A 98 5.19 -3.38 9.64
N PHE A 99 4.69 -2.19 9.34
CA PHE A 99 5.48 -1.03 8.94
C PHE A 99 5.41 0.02 10.04
N TYR A 100 6.57 0.48 10.51
CA TYR A 100 6.68 1.46 11.58
C TYR A 100 7.27 2.77 11.08
N ILE A 101 6.72 3.87 11.57
CA ILE A 101 7.32 5.20 11.49
C ILE A 101 7.50 5.69 12.92
N HIS A 102 8.74 5.67 13.41
CA HIS A 102 9.08 6.24 14.70
C HIS A 102 9.32 7.74 14.53
N LYS A 103 8.43 8.52 15.14
CA LYS A 103 8.60 9.94 15.33
C LYS A 103 9.29 10.20 16.66
N LYS A 104 9.68 11.45 16.89
CA LYS A 104 10.32 11.87 18.15
C LYS A 104 9.55 11.43 19.40
N ASP A 105 8.23 11.63 19.39
CA ASP A 105 7.39 11.43 20.58
C ASP A 105 6.34 10.30 20.42
N THR A 106 6.18 9.76 19.21
CA THR A 106 5.15 8.76 18.91
C THR A 106 5.65 7.73 17.90
N THR A 107 5.02 6.56 17.89
CA THR A 107 5.25 5.54 16.85
C THR A 107 3.95 5.30 16.12
N LEU A 108 4.00 5.41 14.78
CA LEU A 108 2.90 5.02 13.92
C LEU A 108 3.13 3.58 13.45
N THR A 109 2.10 2.75 13.58
CA THR A 109 2.16 1.32 13.25
C THR A 109 1.10 1.01 12.20
N PHE A 110 1.51 0.34 11.12
CA PHE A 110 0.64 -0.05 10.02
C PHE A 110 0.78 -1.54 9.76
N ASN A 111 -0.29 -2.29 10.06
CA ASN A 111 -0.35 -3.72 9.79
C ASN A 111 -0.79 -3.95 8.34
N TRP A 112 -0.13 -4.87 7.65
CA TRP A 112 -0.66 -5.43 6.44
C TRP A 112 -1.71 -6.49 6.79
N GLU A 113 -2.89 -6.38 6.18
CA GLU A 113 -3.97 -7.34 6.35
C GLU A 113 -4.48 -7.74 4.97
N CYS A 114 -4.65 -9.04 4.79
CA CYS A 114 -5.37 -9.59 3.67
C CYS A 114 -6.88 -9.52 3.93
N LYS A 115 -7.66 -8.97 3.00
CA LYS A 115 -9.13 -8.87 3.10
C LYS A 115 -9.81 -9.58 1.95
#